data_AF-A0A3B9H3Y3-F1
#
_entry.id   AF-A0A3B9H3Y3-F1
#
_cell.length_a   1.000
_cell.length_b   1.000
_cell.length_c   1.000
_cell.angle_alpha   90.00
_cell.angle_beta   90.00
_cell.angle_gamma   90.00
#
_symmetry.space_group_name_H-M   'P 1'
#
loop_
_entity.id
_entity.type
_entity.pdbx_description
1 polymer ?
#
loop_
_entity_poly.entity_id
_entity_poly.type
_entity_poly.pdbx_seq_one_letter_code
_entity_poly.pdbx_strand_id
1 'polypeptide(L)' 'QDLIIRIAIKPTSSILNEVQSVTRDGENVDVRTKGRHDPCVGIRAVPVAEAMMACVLADQNLRHRGQTGN' A
#
# COMPACT_ATOMS: atom_id res chain seq x y z
N GLN A 1 8.04 -6.28 24.93
CA GLN A 1 8.71 -5.22 24.16
C GLN A 1 7.77 -4.76 23.08
N ASP A 2 7.83 -3.49 22.70
CA ASP A 2 6.97 -2.93 21.65
C ASP A 2 7.47 -3.32 20.26
N LEU A 3 6.54 -3.49 19.33
CA LEU A 3 6.83 -3.73 17.92
C LEU A 3 6.77 -2.41 17.15
N ILE A 4 7.92 -1.91 16.72
CA ILE A 4 8.02 -0.65 15.97
C ILE A 4 8.14 -0.96 14.47
N ILE A 5 7.20 -0.47 13.68
CA ILE A 5 7.19 -0.64 12.22
C ILE A 5 7.29 0.71 11.54
N ARG A 6 8.08 0.77 10.47
CA ARG A 6 8.18 1.93 9.57
C ARG A 6 7.96 1.45 8.14
N ILE A 7 7.11 2.14 7.41
CA ILE A 7 6.80 1.84 6.01
C ILE A 7 7.15 3.03 5.12
N ALA A 8 7.76 2.74 3.97
CA ALA A 8 7.99 3.72 2.93
C ALA A 8 6.89 3.59 1.87
N ILE A 9 6.24 4.70 1.56
CA ILE A 9 5.14 4.73 0.60
C ILE A 9 5.56 5.66 -0.53
N LYS A 10 5.53 5.13 -1.76
CA LYS A 10 5.80 5.95 -2.95
C LYS A 10 4.72 7.03 -3.11
N PRO A 11 5.02 8.15 -3.77
CA PRO A 11 4.00 9.11 -4.19
C PRO A 11 2.90 8.47 -5.07
N THR A 12 1.72 9.11 -5.06
CA THR A 12 0.60 8.71 -5.90
C THR A 12 1.01 8.76 -7.38
N SER A 13 0.73 7.72 -8.16
CA SER A 13 1.08 7.69 -9.60
C SER A 13 0.24 8.67 -10.43
N SER A 14 -1.03 8.86 -10.05
CA SER A 14 -1.93 9.78 -10.74
C SER A 14 -1.60 11.22 -10.33
N ILE A 15 -1.04 11.97 -11.25
CA ILE A 15 -0.65 13.36 -11.08
C ILE A 15 -1.19 14.20 -12.24
N LEU A 16 -1.46 15.49 -11.98
CA LEU A 16 -2.06 16.39 -12.97
C LEU A 16 -1.13 16.74 -14.13
N ASN A 17 0.18 16.55 -13.91
CA ASN A 17 1.21 16.78 -14.90
C ASN A 17 1.20 15.67 -15.93
N GLU A 18 1.43 16.05 -17.18
CA GLU A 18 1.57 15.10 -18.28
C GLU A 18 2.89 14.34 -18.13
N VAL A 19 2.83 13.02 -18.31
CA VAL A 19 3.98 12.11 -18.18
C VAL A 19 4.00 11.12 -19.33
N GLN A 20 5.19 10.78 -19.79
CA GLN A 20 5.35 9.76 -20.84
C GLN A 20 5.12 8.36 -20.28
N SER A 21 4.46 7.52 -21.05
CA SER A 21 4.17 6.11 -20.74
C SER A 21 4.09 5.31 -22.04
N VAL A 22 3.76 4.03 -21.92
CA VAL A 22 3.51 3.12 -23.04
C VAL A 22 2.12 2.51 -22.94
N THR A 23 1.50 2.25 -24.10
CA THR A 23 0.24 1.50 -24.20
C THR A 23 0.49 -0.01 -24.05
N ARG A 24 -0.59 -0.81 -24.01
CA ARG A 24 -0.49 -2.27 -23.96
C ARG A 24 0.17 -2.87 -25.20
N ASP A 25 0.05 -2.21 -26.35
CA ASP A 25 0.64 -2.63 -27.61
C ASP A 25 2.10 -2.14 -27.76
N GLY A 26 2.63 -1.42 -26.76
CA GLY A 26 4.03 -0.95 -26.73
C GLY A 26 4.26 0.43 -27.34
N GLU A 27 3.20 1.08 -27.84
CA GLU A 27 3.29 2.42 -28.44
C GLU A 27 3.46 3.51 -27.38
N ASN A 28 4.27 4.53 -27.69
CA ASN A 28 4.47 5.68 -26.81
C ASN A 28 3.18 6.49 -26.66
N VAL A 29 2.89 6.95 -25.45
CA VAL A 29 1.72 7.77 -25.14
C VAL A 29 2.02 8.77 -24.03
N ASP A 30 1.51 9.98 -24.17
CA ASP A 30 1.51 10.96 -23.09
C ASP A 30 0.24 10.79 -22.25
N VAL A 31 0.43 10.57 -20.95
CA VAL A 31 -0.65 10.30 -20.00
C VAL A 31 -0.86 11.51 -19.12
N ARG A 32 -2.11 11.98 -19.07
CA ARG A 32 -2.55 13.02 -18.14
C ARG A 32 -3.80 12.57 -17.41
N THR A 33 -3.70 12.41 -16.10
CA THR A 33 -4.85 12.03 -15.27
C THR A 33 -5.65 13.28 -14.90
N LYS A 34 -6.95 13.30 -15.26
CA LYS A 34 -7.89 14.38 -14.92
C LYS A 34 -8.78 13.95 -13.75
N GLY A 35 -9.19 14.92 -12.92
CA GLY A 35 -10.10 14.69 -11.79
C GLY A 35 -9.40 14.64 -10.43
N ARG A 36 -10.18 14.41 -9.37
CA ARG A 36 -9.70 14.43 -7.98
C ARG A 36 -8.93 13.15 -7.66
N HIS A 37 -7.68 13.32 -7.25
CA HIS A 37 -6.79 12.25 -6.80
C HIS A 37 -6.16 12.64 -5.48
N ASP A 38 -5.70 11.65 -4.71
CA ASP A 38 -5.05 11.93 -3.44
C ASP A 38 -3.65 12.49 -3.65
N PRO A 39 -3.34 13.69 -3.13
CA PRO A 39 -1.98 14.24 -3.20
C PRO A 39 -1.00 13.42 -2.36
N CYS A 40 -1.50 12.69 -1.36
CA CYS A 40 -0.74 11.77 -0.54
C CYS A 40 -1.59 10.56 -0.16
N VAL A 41 -1.27 9.38 -0.72
CA VAL A 41 -1.89 8.11 -0.32
C VAL A 41 -1.42 7.62 1.05
N GLY A 42 -0.30 8.15 1.56
CA GLY A 42 0.31 7.71 2.81
C GLY A 42 -0.60 7.87 4.03
N ILE A 43 -1.38 8.95 4.09
CA ILE A 43 -2.32 9.20 5.20
C ILE A 43 -3.37 8.09 5.29
N ARG A 44 -3.91 7.65 4.14
CA ARG A 44 -4.90 6.57 4.09
C ARG A 44 -4.28 5.19 4.25
N ALA A 45 -2.98 5.05 4.04
CA ALA A 45 -2.29 3.77 4.20
C ALA A 45 -2.06 3.42 5.67
N VAL A 46 -2.03 4.39 6.59
CA VAL A 46 -1.85 4.15 8.04
C VAL A 46 -2.88 3.17 8.60
N PRO A 47 -4.22 3.41 8.49
CA PRO A 47 -5.20 2.48 9.04
C PRO A 47 -5.15 1.11 8.36
N VAL A 48 -4.74 1.04 7.09
CA VAL A 48 -4.54 -0.24 6.39
C VAL A 48 -3.35 -0.99 6.99
N ALA A 49 -2.22 -0.32 7.22
CA ALA A 49 -1.03 -0.94 7.80
C ALA A 49 -1.28 -1.44 9.24
N GLU A 50 -2.02 -0.68 10.05
CA GLU A 50 -2.43 -1.09 11.40
C GLU A 50 -3.30 -2.35 11.37
N ALA A 51 -4.32 -2.38 10.50
CA ALA A 51 -5.17 -3.56 10.33
C ALA A 51 -4.37 -4.78 9.85
N MET A 52 -3.45 -4.58 8.91
CA MET A 52 -2.59 -5.66 8.41
C MET A 52 -1.66 -6.20 9.50
N MET A 53 -1.10 -5.34 10.36
CA MET A 53 -0.31 -5.77 11.50
C MET A 53 -1.15 -6.60 12.48
N ALA A 54 -2.38 -6.17 12.79
CA ALA A 54 -3.29 -6.94 13.64
C ALA A 54 -3.61 -8.32 13.05
N CYS A 55 -3.89 -8.41 11.75
CA CYS A 55 -4.12 -9.68 11.05
C CYS A 55 -2.90 -10.61 11.14
N VAL A 56 -1.69 -10.10 10.90
CA VAL A 56 -0.45 -10.89 10.97
C VAL A 56 -0.23 -11.41 12.39
N LEU A 57 -0.37 -10.57 13.41
CA LEU A 57 -0.20 -10.98 14.81
C LEU A 57 -1.25 -12.02 15.23
N ALA A 58 -2.50 -11.85 14.80
CA ALA A 58 -3.56 -12.82 15.08
C ALA A 58 -3.27 -14.18 14.42
N ASP A 59 -2.83 -14.19 13.15
CA ASP A 59 -2.43 -15.42 12.45
C ASP A 59 -1.27 -16.13 13.18
N GLN A 60 -0.23 -15.39 13.57
CA GLN A 60 0.90 -15.97 14.30
C GLN A 60 0.47 -16.52 15.67
N ASN A 61 -0.43 -15.83 16.38
CA ASN A 61 -0.96 -16.30 17.64
C ASN A 61 -1.71 -17.64 17.46
N LEU A 62 -2.63 -17.70 16.50
CA LEU A 62 -3.42 -18.91 16.23
C LEU A 62 -2.54 -20.10 15.80
N ARG A 63 -1.50 -19.85 14.98
CA ARG A 63 -0.55 -20.89 14.58
C ARG A 63 0.24 -21.43 15.77
N HIS A 64 0.70 -20.55 16.64
CA HIS A 64 1.41 -20.96 17.85
C HIS A 64 0.51 -21.81 18.75
N ARG A 65 -0.74 -21.36 18.98
CA ARG A 65 -1.76 -22.10 19.73
C ARG A 65 -2.02 -23.49 19.15
N GLY A 66 -2.16 -23.58 17.83
CA GLY A 66 -2.34 -24.86 17.13
C GLY A 66 -1.16 -25.83 17.27
N GLN A 67 0.06 -25.32 17.47
CA GLN A 67 1.27 -26.14 17.67
C GLN A 67 1.45 -26.55 19.14
N THR A 68 1.16 -25.67 20.09
CA THR A 68 1.45 -25.89 21.51
C THR A 68 0.23 -26.31 22.34
N GLY A 69 -0.98 -26.29 21.78
CA GLY A 69 -2.19 -26.82 22.40
C GLY A 69 -2.84 -25.95 23.48
N ASN A 70 -2.48 -24.67 23.58
CA ASN A 70 -3.14 -23.68 24.47
C ASN A 70 -4.20 -22.86 23.71
#